data_AF-A0A5R9H6X5-F1
#
_entry.id   AF-A0A5R9H6X5-F1
#
_cell.length_a   1.000
_cell.length_b   1.000
_cell.length_c   1.000
_cell.angle_alpha   90.00
_cell.angle_beta   90.00
_cell.angle_gamma   90.00
#
_symmetry.space_group_name_H-M   'P 1'
#
loop_
_entity.id
_entity.type
_entity.pdbx_description
1 polymer ?
#
loop_
_entity_poly.entity_id
_entity_poly.type
_entity_poly.pdbx_seq_one_letter_code
_entity_poly.pdbx_strand_id
1 'polypeptide(L)'
;MSDLIEGYLGKTVEGRKSRLPAKLDFIQSVTGGFLALFMWAHMMLVASILVSEEFMYQVTKLLEGSFIFEGGNPLLVSIVAIVIFVIFIVHAALGMRKLPGNFKQYQVIKAHAKSMKHDDTKLWFIQAYTGFAMFFLASIHLYVIMTHPDQIGPYESSARVWKEYMWPLYILLLLAVEFHGTIGLYRLCVKWGWFDGENPKATRKALKKLKWALTVFFLVLGFASLAAYMKIGYENHKNGVDRGSYKPTAQIMNYELKTKSVGGIA
;
A
#
# COMPACT_ATOMS: atom_id res chain seq x y z
N MET A 1 15.66 30.30 19.33
CA MET A 1 16.39 31.44 18.73
C MET A 1 16.90 31.12 17.33
N SER A 2 17.36 29.89 17.05
CA SER A 2 17.76 29.42 15.70
C SER A 2 16.68 29.65 14.63
N ASP A 3 15.43 29.30 14.95
CA ASP A 3 14.34 29.31 13.98
C ASP A 3 13.89 30.73 13.63
N LEU A 4 14.08 31.68 14.56
CA LEU A 4 13.86 33.10 14.31
C LEU A 4 14.91 33.66 13.34
N ILE A 5 16.19 33.33 13.54
CA ILE A 5 17.27 33.76 12.65
C ILE A 5 17.05 33.22 11.24
N GLU A 6 16.75 31.93 11.10
CA GLU A 6 16.47 31.32 9.80
C GLU A 6 15.21 31.89 9.14
N GLY A 7 14.15 32.14 9.91
CA GLY A 7 12.89 32.70 9.42
C GLY A 7 13.02 34.12 8.86
N TYR A 8 13.77 35.00 9.53
CA TYR A 8 13.93 36.40 9.10
C TYR A 8 15.05 36.59 8.06
N LEU A 9 16.15 35.84 8.16
CA LEU A 9 17.35 36.07 7.33
C LEU A 9 17.52 35.03 6.22
N GLY A 10 16.74 33.95 6.20
CA GLY A 10 16.86 32.85 5.23
C GLY A 10 18.17 32.06 5.33
N LYS A 11 18.90 32.21 6.43
CA LYS A 11 20.18 31.54 6.71
C LYS A 11 20.19 31.00 8.14
N THR A 12 20.89 29.89 8.33
CA THR A 12 21.13 29.32 9.67
C THR A 12 22.03 30.24 10.50
N VAL A 13 22.13 29.95 11.80
CA VAL A 13 23.03 30.67 12.72
C VAL A 13 24.49 30.67 12.24
N GLU A 14 24.89 29.66 11.48
CA GLU A 14 26.22 29.53 10.86
C GLU A 14 26.39 30.32 9.54
N GLY A 15 25.38 31.10 9.13
CA GLY A 15 25.38 31.83 7.87
C GLY A 15 25.19 30.95 6.63
N ARG A 16 24.73 29.71 6.78
CA ARG A 16 24.56 28.73 5.70
C ARG A 16 23.09 28.58 5.30
N LYS A 17 22.84 27.94 4.15
CA LYS A 17 21.47 27.53 3.79
C LYS A 17 21.01 26.34 4.62
N SER A 18 19.74 26.32 4.97
CA SER A 18 19.10 25.20 5.66
C SER A 18 19.22 23.90 4.87
N ARG A 19 19.46 22.79 5.58
CA ARG A 19 19.44 21.43 5.00
C ARG A 19 18.04 20.82 5.02
N LEU A 20 17.06 21.50 5.61
CA LEU A 20 15.68 21.00 5.70
C LEU A 20 15.07 20.65 4.34
N PRO A 21 15.20 21.46 3.25
CA PRO A 21 14.66 21.09 1.95
C PRO A 21 15.18 19.75 1.41
N ALA A 22 16.48 19.46 1.61
CA ALA A 22 17.09 18.20 1.20
C ALA A 22 16.56 17.02 2.03
N LYS A 23 16.45 17.20 3.36
CA LYS A 23 15.86 16.18 4.26
C LYS A 23 14.42 15.86 3.85
N LEU A 24 13.62 16.89 3.55
CA LEU A 24 12.22 16.69 3.19
C LEU A 24 12.05 16.05 1.79
N ASP A 25 12.95 16.27 0.84
CA ASP A 25 12.91 15.56 -0.45
C ASP A 25 13.30 14.08 -0.30
N PHE A 26 14.28 13.80 0.58
CA PHE A 26 14.65 12.43 0.93
C PHE A 26 13.50 11.68 1.63
N ILE A 27 12.89 12.27 2.67
CA ILE A 27 11.77 11.64 3.38
C ILE A 27 10.58 11.39 2.44
N GLN A 28 10.26 12.34 1.56
CA GLN A 28 9.19 12.15 0.57
C GLN A 28 9.45 10.93 -0.35
N SER A 29 10.72 10.73 -0.70
CA SER A 29 11.17 9.65 -1.57
C SER A 29 11.14 8.29 -0.87
N VAL A 30 11.65 8.24 0.36
CA VAL A 30 11.70 7.02 1.17
C VAL A 30 10.30 6.55 1.54
N THR A 31 9.44 7.46 2.02
CA THR A 31 8.05 7.11 2.35
C THR A 31 7.28 6.65 1.12
N GLY A 32 7.47 7.29 -0.04
CA GLY A 32 6.84 6.87 -1.29
C GLY A 32 7.33 5.51 -1.79
N GLY A 33 8.64 5.26 -1.73
CA GLY A 33 9.23 3.97 -2.07
C GLY A 33 8.76 2.86 -1.15
N PHE A 34 8.75 3.10 0.16
CA PHE A 34 8.25 2.16 1.16
C PHE A 34 6.77 1.80 0.92
N LEU A 35 5.90 2.81 0.72
CA LEU A 35 4.48 2.56 0.46
C LEU A 35 4.26 1.79 -0.84
N ALA A 36 5.02 2.08 -1.91
CA ALA A 36 4.91 1.33 -3.16
C ALA A 36 5.28 -0.15 -2.99
N LEU A 37 6.36 -0.45 -2.28
CA LEU A 37 6.78 -1.83 -1.99
C LEU A 37 5.81 -2.54 -1.04
N PHE A 38 5.32 -1.83 -0.02
CA PHE A 38 4.25 -2.31 0.85
C PHE A 38 3.01 -2.68 0.03
N MET A 39 2.62 -1.86 -0.94
CA MET A 39 1.47 -2.15 -1.80
C MET A 39 1.67 -3.42 -2.63
N TRP A 40 2.88 -3.70 -3.13
CA TRP A 40 3.13 -4.98 -3.82
C TRP A 40 3.01 -6.17 -2.89
N ALA A 41 3.59 -6.10 -1.69
CA ALA A 41 3.43 -7.15 -0.68
C ALA A 41 1.94 -7.33 -0.31
N HIS A 42 1.24 -6.22 -0.07
CA HIS A 42 -0.19 -6.19 0.21
C HIS A 42 -1.02 -6.85 -0.88
N MET A 43 -0.79 -6.52 -2.15
CA MET A 43 -1.52 -7.12 -3.27
C MET A 43 -1.31 -8.63 -3.34
N MET A 44 -0.10 -9.12 -3.06
CA MET A 44 0.18 -10.56 -3.02
C MET A 44 -0.52 -11.24 -1.83
N LEU A 45 -0.49 -10.62 -0.65
CA LEU A 45 -1.12 -11.14 0.57
C LEU A 45 -2.64 -11.21 0.43
N VAL A 46 -3.27 -10.15 -0.09
CA VAL A 46 -4.73 -10.10 -0.28
C VAL A 46 -5.18 -11.00 -1.43
N ALA A 47 -4.33 -11.25 -2.42
CA ALA A 47 -4.60 -12.18 -3.51
C ALA A 47 -4.50 -13.67 -3.15
N SER A 48 -4.05 -14.00 -1.94
CA SER A 48 -4.07 -15.37 -1.41
C SER A 48 -5.45 -16.05 -1.50
N ILE A 49 -6.53 -15.26 -1.48
CA ILE A 49 -7.91 -15.74 -1.68
C ILE A 49 -8.14 -16.45 -3.02
N LEU A 50 -7.33 -16.14 -4.04
CA LEU A 50 -7.41 -16.79 -5.35
C LEU A 50 -6.89 -18.23 -5.32
N VAL A 51 -6.09 -18.60 -4.32
CA VAL A 51 -5.62 -19.97 -4.12
C VAL A 51 -6.71 -20.78 -3.42
N SER A 52 -7.12 -20.32 -2.23
CA SER A 52 -8.27 -20.85 -1.49
C SER A 52 -8.61 -19.94 -0.30
N GLU A 53 -9.82 -20.10 0.25
CA GLU A 53 -10.22 -19.45 1.51
C GLU A 53 -9.31 -19.87 2.68
N GLU A 54 -8.93 -21.15 2.71
CA GLU A 54 -8.01 -21.70 3.71
C GLU A 54 -6.63 -21.06 3.65
N PHE A 55 -6.09 -20.87 2.44
CA PHE A 55 -4.78 -20.23 2.29
C PHE A 55 -4.82 -18.76 2.74
N MET A 56 -5.89 -18.02 2.41
CA MET A 56 -6.09 -16.65 2.89
C MET A 56 -6.20 -16.60 4.42
N TYR A 57 -6.94 -17.54 5.02
CA TYR A 57 -7.06 -17.66 6.47
C TYR A 57 -5.70 -17.91 7.12
N GLN A 58 -4.89 -18.84 6.59
CA GLN A 58 -3.54 -19.11 7.09
C GLN A 58 -2.62 -17.88 6.99
N VAL A 59 -2.66 -17.16 5.85
CA VAL A 59 -1.91 -15.91 5.69
C VAL A 59 -2.34 -14.88 6.73
N THR A 60 -3.65 -14.74 6.98
CA THR A 60 -4.17 -13.85 8.03
C THR A 60 -3.63 -14.24 9.40
N LYS A 61 -3.73 -15.51 9.78
CA LYS A 61 -3.22 -15.99 11.08
C LYS A 61 -1.72 -15.87 11.22
N LEU A 62 -0.96 -15.99 10.12
CA LEU A 62 0.48 -15.74 10.13
C LEU A 62 0.78 -14.28 10.46
N LEU A 63 0.04 -13.33 9.86
CA LEU A 63 0.19 -11.89 10.14
C LEU A 63 -0.24 -11.52 11.56
N GLU A 64 -1.18 -12.26 12.14
CA GLU A 64 -1.56 -12.18 13.55
C GLU A 64 -0.55 -12.86 14.49
N GLY A 65 0.56 -13.40 13.99
CA GLY A 65 1.60 -13.97 14.82
C GLY A 65 1.23 -15.33 15.42
N SER A 66 0.43 -16.15 14.72
CA SER A 66 0.02 -17.50 15.18
C SER A 66 1.17 -18.46 15.52
N PHE A 67 2.39 -18.17 15.07
CA PHE A 67 3.61 -18.91 15.43
C PHE A 67 4.17 -18.54 16.81
N ILE A 68 3.65 -17.48 17.45
CA ILE A 68 3.99 -17.03 18.82
C ILE A 68 2.76 -17.10 19.73
N PHE A 69 1.59 -16.68 19.23
CA PHE A 69 0.34 -16.59 19.98
C PHE A 69 -0.65 -17.64 19.50
N GLU A 70 -1.15 -18.48 20.39
CA GLU A 70 -2.19 -19.46 20.04
C GLU A 70 -3.42 -18.75 19.45
N GLY A 71 -3.86 -19.19 18.26
CA GLY A 71 -4.99 -18.59 17.54
C GLY A 71 -4.72 -17.23 16.85
N GLY A 72 -3.52 -16.65 17.04
CA GLY A 72 -3.14 -15.33 16.53
C GLY A 72 -3.69 -14.17 17.37
N ASN A 73 -3.00 -13.02 17.34
CA ASN A 73 -3.40 -11.77 17.97
C ASN A 73 -3.66 -10.68 16.91
N PRO A 74 -4.94 -10.35 16.62
CA PRO A 74 -5.32 -9.29 15.67
C PRO A 74 -4.71 -7.91 15.99
N LEU A 75 -4.35 -7.62 17.24
CA LEU A 75 -3.74 -6.35 17.63
C LEU A 75 -2.43 -6.07 16.85
N LEU A 76 -1.69 -7.10 16.44
CA LEU A 76 -0.50 -6.94 15.60
C LEU A 76 -0.85 -6.27 14.26
N VAL A 77 -1.99 -6.63 13.66
CA VAL A 77 -2.45 -6.02 12.42
C VAL A 77 -2.83 -4.57 12.62
N SER A 78 -3.49 -4.22 13.74
CA SER A 78 -3.76 -2.82 14.09
C SER A 78 -2.48 -1.99 14.23
N ILE A 79 -1.46 -2.51 14.92
CA ILE A 79 -0.18 -1.81 15.11
C ILE A 79 0.49 -1.56 13.75
N VAL A 80 0.53 -2.57 12.88
CA VAL A 80 1.06 -2.41 11.51
C VAL A 80 0.25 -1.37 10.75
N ALA A 81 -1.08 -1.43 10.79
CA ALA A 81 -1.96 -0.47 10.11
C ALA A 81 -1.73 0.97 10.60
N ILE A 82 -1.54 1.19 11.92
CA ILE A 82 -1.18 2.50 12.48
C ILE A 82 0.13 3.02 11.89
N VAL A 83 1.17 2.17 11.86
CA VAL A 83 2.49 2.55 11.31
C VAL A 83 2.38 2.91 9.83
N ILE A 84 1.69 2.09 9.03
CA ILE A 84 1.44 2.39 7.62
C ILE A 84 0.65 3.69 7.47
N PHE A 85 -0.33 3.94 8.32
CA PHE A 85 -1.15 5.15 8.26
C PHE A 85 -0.35 6.41 8.57
N VAL A 86 0.55 6.37 9.57
CA VAL A 86 1.49 7.48 9.85
C VAL A 86 2.40 7.74 8.64
N ILE A 87 2.96 6.68 8.04
CA ILE A 87 3.82 6.82 6.86
C ILE A 87 3.03 7.39 5.68
N PHE A 88 1.79 6.94 5.48
CA PHE A 88 0.87 7.48 4.47
C PHE A 88 0.61 8.97 4.67
N ILE A 89 0.32 9.42 5.90
CA ILE A 89 0.11 10.83 6.23
C ILE A 89 1.38 11.65 5.96
N VAL A 90 2.55 11.18 6.39
CA VAL A 90 3.83 11.86 6.14
C VAL A 90 4.11 11.96 4.64
N HIS A 91 3.90 10.88 3.89
CA HIS A 91 4.05 10.87 2.44
C HIS A 91 3.12 11.87 1.77
N ALA A 92 1.84 11.86 2.15
CA ALA A 92 0.82 12.74 1.61
C ALA A 92 1.10 14.22 1.92
N ALA A 93 1.48 14.54 3.16
CA ALA A 93 1.88 15.88 3.58
C ALA A 93 3.04 16.43 2.73
N LEU A 94 4.07 15.62 2.51
CA LEU A 94 5.22 16.04 1.71
C LEU A 94 4.89 16.12 0.21
N GLY A 95 4.06 15.20 -0.29
CA GLY A 95 3.59 15.16 -1.67
C GLY A 95 2.70 16.35 -2.05
N MET A 96 1.84 16.82 -1.13
CA MET A 96 0.97 17.98 -1.36
C MET A 96 1.74 19.24 -1.73
N ARG A 97 2.96 19.42 -1.22
CA ARG A 97 3.83 20.56 -1.54
C ARG A 97 4.20 20.64 -3.03
N LYS A 98 3.98 19.57 -3.80
CA LYS A 98 4.24 19.52 -5.24
C LYS A 98 3.00 19.83 -6.08
N LEU A 99 1.81 19.92 -5.48
CA LEU A 99 0.58 20.22 -6.19
C LEU A 99 0.50 21.73 -6.52
N PRO A 100 -0.24 22.12 -7.58
CA PRO A 100 -0.50 23.54 -7.86
C PRO A 100 -1.24 24.19 -6.68
N GLY A 101 -0.63 25.20 -6.07
CA GLY A 101 -1.16 25.87 -4.88
C GLY A 101 -2.16 26.98 -5.16
N ASN A 102 -2.39 27.33 -6.43
CA ASN A 102 -3.40 28.31 -6.83
C ASN A 102 -3.92 28.06 -8.26
N PHE A 103 -5.01 28.75 -8.60
CA PHE A 103 -5.67 28.62 -9.90
C PHE A 103 -4.76 28.92 -11.09
N LYS A 104 -3.95 30.00 -11.01
CA LYS A 104 -3.02 30.38 -12.08
C LYS A 104 -1.98 29.29 -12.33
N GLN A 105 -1.39 28.72 -11.28
CA GLN A 105 -0.45 27.60 -11.39
C GLN A 105 -1.11 26.38 -12.06
N TYR A 106 -2.33 26.03 -11.65
CA TYR A 106 -3.09 24.93 -12.25
C TYR A 106 -3.38 25.16 -13.74
N GLN A 107 -3.82 26.36 -14.12
CA GLN A 107 -4.07 26.71 -15.52
C GLN A 107 -2.80 26.58 -16.37
N VAL A 108 -1.69 27.16 -15.91
CA VAL A 108 -0.41 27.15 -16.64
C VAL A 108 0.10 25.72 -16.82
N ILE A 109 0.18 24.93 -15.74
CA ILE A 109 0.72 23.57 -15.83
C ILE A 109 -0.17 22.66 -16.68
N LYS A 110 -1.50 22.82 -16.60
CA LYS A 110 -2.45 22.07 -17.42
C LYS A 110 -2.33 22.41 -18.90
N ALA A 111 -2.25 23.70 -19.24
CA ALA A 111 -2.07 24.15 -20.62
C ALA A 111 -0.73 23.67 -21.19
N HIS A 112 0.34 23.77 -20.40
CA HIS A 112 1.67 23.30 -20.77
C HIS A 112 1.69 21.78 -21.03
N ALA A 113 1.10 20.98 -20.15
CA ALA A 113 1.04 19.53 -20.33
C ALA A 113 0.23 19.10 -21.57
N LYS A 114 -0.85 19.82 -21.89
CA LYS A 114 -1.64 19.61 -23.11
C LYS A 114 -0.83 19.95 -24.37
N SER A 115 -0.09 21.07 -24.34
CA SER A 115 0.73 21.53 -25.48
C SER A 115 1.93 20.62 -25.74
N MET A 116 2.66 20.24 -24.70
CA MET A 116 3.92 19.49 -24.81
C MET A 116 3.72 18.06 -25.36
N LYS A 117 2.54 17.47 -25.19
CA LYS A 117 2.23 16.07 -25.57
C LYS A 117 3.23 15.03 -25.03
N HIS A 118 3.93 15.32 -23.93
CA HIS A 118 4.96 14.46 -23.34
C HIS A 118 4.40 13.49 -22.29
N ASP A 119 4.74 12.21 -22.42
CA ASP A 119 4.22 11.13 -21.59
C ASP A 119 4.49 11.32 -20.10
N ASP A 120 5.74 11.57 -19.70
CA ASP A 120 6.09 11.56 -18.28
C ASP A 120 5.46 12.77 -17.55
N THR A 121 5.23 13.87 -18.29
CA THR A 121 4.44 15.01 -17.80
C THR A 121 2.99 14.60 -17.56
N LYS A 122 2.34 13.88 -18.49
CA LYS A 122 0.98 13.35 -18.29
C LYS A 122 0.91 12.37 -17.13
N LEU A 123 1.90 11.48 -17.00
CA LEU A 123 1.99 10.54 -15.89
C LEU A 123 2.06 11.28 -14.55
N TRP A 124 2.72 12.45 -14.48
CA TRP A 124 2.75 13.28 -13.27
C TRP A 124 1.36 13.78 -12.87
N PHE A 125 0.53 14.19 -13.83
CA PHE A 125 -0.88 14.52 -13.55
C PHE A 125 -1.65 13.32 -13.02
N ILE A 126 -1.45 12.12 -13.57
CA ILE A 126 -2.08 10.90 -13.06
C ILE A 126 -1.68 10.69 -11.59
N GLN A 127 -0.40 10.84 -11.24
CA GLN A 127 0.02 10.77 -9.83
C GLN A 127 -0.63 11.84 -8.95
N ALA A 128 -0.74 13.08 -9.44
CA ALA A 128 -1.37 14.16 -8.68
C ALA A 128 -2.86 13.85 -8.39
N TYR A 129 -3.63 13.45 -9.40
CA TYR A 129 -5.04 13.13 -9.23
C TYR A 129 -5.27 11.88 -8.39
N THR A 130 -4.51 10.81 -8.61
CA THR A 130 -4.61 9.57 -7.81
C THR A 130 -4.16 9.79 -6.37
N GLY A 131 -3.10 10.57 -6.15
CA GLY A 131 -2.66 10.95 -4.80
C GLY A 131 -3.72 11.77 -4.07
N PHE A 132 -4.36 12.71 -4.76
CA PHE A 132 -5.48 13.47 -4.21
C PHE A 132 -6.68 12.57 -3.87
N ALA A 133 -7.08 11.66 -4.76
CA ALA A 133 -8.17 10.72 -4.51
C ALA A 133 -7.90 9.81 -3.30
N MET A 134 -6.66 9.36 -3.12
CA MET A 134 -6.27 8.48 -2.01
C MET A 134 -6.37 9.13 -0.63
N PHE A 135 -6.37 10.47 -0.51
CA PHE A 135 -6.66 11.12 0.78
C PHE A 135 -7.98 10.65 1.39
N PHE A 136 -8.97 10.38 0.55
CA PHE A 136 -10.29 9.93 0.98
C PHE A 136 -10.36 8.40 0.98
N LEU A 137 -9.99 7.78 -0.14
CA LEU A 137 -10.15 6.34 -0.34
C LEU A 137 -9.26 5.51 0.59
N ALA A 138 -7.96 5.84 0.66
CA ALA A 138 -7.02 5.06 1.47
C ALA A 138 -7.24 5.29 2.97
N SER A 139 -7.61 6.51 3.38
CA SER A 139 -7.90 6.82 4.79
C SER A 139 -9.05 5.99 5.35
N ILE A 140 -10.15 5.85 4.59
CA ILE A 140 -11.28 4.98 4.99
C ILE A 140 -10.80 3.54 5.10
N HIS A 141 -10.08 3.03 4.10
CA HIS A 141 -9.57 1.66 4.11
C HIS A 141 -8.66 1.39 5.32
N LEU A 142 -7.66 2.24 5.55
CA LEU A 142 -6.70 2.09 6.65
C LEU A 142 -7.38 2.19 8.01
N TYR A 143 -8.35 3.09 8.17
CA TYR A 143 -9.09 3.23 9.42
C TYR A 143 -9.88 1.97 9.76
N VAL A 144 -10.56 1.36 8.77
CA VAL A 144 -11.30 0.11 8.96
C VAL A 144 -10.37 -1.04 9.35
N ILE A 145 -9.26 -1.23 8.63
CA ILE A 145 -8.29 -2.29 8.94
C ILE A 145 -7.66 -2.11 10.33
N MET A 146 -7.39 -0.87 10.74
CA MET A 146 -6.82 -0.55 12.04
C MET A 146 -7.78 -0.79 13.20
N THR A 147 -9.08 -0.54 13.01
CA THR A 147 -10.09 -0.58 14.07
C THR A 147 -10.84 -1.91 14.16
N HIS A 148 -10.83 -2.70 13.10
CA HIS A 148 -11.48 -4.01 13.02
C HIS A 148 -10.50 -5.09 12.50
N PRO A 149 -9.31 -5.24 13.13
CA PRO A 149 -8.29 -6.17 12.66
C PRO A 149 -8.72 -7.64 12.75
N ASP A 150 -9.61 -7.96 13.70
CA ASP A 150 -10.21 -9.28 13.94
C ASP A 150 -11.20 -9.68 12.84
N GLN A 151 -11.55 -8.74 11.96
CA GLN A 151 -12.48 -8.94 10.86
C GLN A 151 -11.75 -9.04 9.51
N ILE A 152 -10.57 -9.67 9.54
CA ILE A 152 -9.78 -10.01 8.37
C ILE A 152 -9.77 -11.53 8.27
N GLY A 153 -10.03 -12.02 7.06
CA GLY A 153 -10.28 -13.43 6.79
C GLY A 153 -11.08 -13.59 5.50
N PRO A 154 -11.25 -14.83 5.00
CA PRO A 154 -11.95 -15.08 3.75
C PRO A 154 -13.41 -14.61 3.84
N TYR A 155 -14.13 -14.97 4.90
CA TYR A 155 -15.55 -14.60 5.07
C TYR A 155 -15.72 -13.18 5.59
N GLU A 156 -14.86 -12.74 6.50
CA GLU A 156 -14.93 -11.45 7.18
C GLU A 156 -14.64 -10.31 6.21
N SER A 157 -13.67 -10.51 5.31
CA SER A 157 -13.35 -9.55 4.26
C SER A 157 -14.39 -9.56 3.16
N SER A 158 -14.90 -10.73 2.76
CA SER A 158 -15.98 -10.84 1.78
C SER A 158 -17.28 -10.22 2.26
N ALA A 159 -17.64 -10.39 3.53
CA ALA A 159 -18.79 -9.73 4.13
C ALA A 159 -18.67 -8.21 4.06
N ARG A 160 -17.50 -7.66 4.40
CA ARG A 160 -17.22 -6.21 4.26
C ARG A 160 -17.29 -5.74 2.81
N VAL A 161 -16.69 -6.49 1.88
CA VAL A 161 -16.69 -6.14 0.44
C VAL A 161 -18.12 -6.07 -0.10
N TRP A 162 -18.97 -7.04 0.25
CA TRP A 162 -20.32 -7.17 -0.30
C TRP A 162 -21.40 -6.48 0.56
N LYS A 163 -21.62 -6.94 1.79
CA LYS A 163 -22.71 -6.47 2.67
C LYS A 163 -22.51 -5.03 3.14
N GLU A 164 -21.27 -4.61 3.36
CA GLU A 164 -20.94 -3.23 3.79
C GLU A 164 -20.62 -2.29 2.62
N TYR A 165 -20.87 -2.71 1.37
CA TYR A 165 -20.69 -1.90 0.16
C TYR A 165 -19.27 -1.29 0.00
N MET A 166 -18.22 -1.99 0.45
CA MET A 166 -16.85 -1.51 0.28
C MET A 166 -16.29 -1.74 -1.13
N TRP A 167 -16.94 -2.57 -1.95
CA TRP A 167 -16.47 -2.85 -3.32
C TRP A 167 -16.30 -1.62 -4.23
N PRO A 168 -17.16 -0.57 -4.24
CA PRO A 168 -16.94 0.61 -5.09
C PRO A 168 -15.70 1.38 -4.65
N LEU A 169 -15.49 1.50 -3.33
CA LEU A 169 -14.29 2.11 -2.76
C LEU A 169 -13.06 1.32 -3.19
N TYR A 170 -13.08 -0.01 -3.11
CA TYR A 170 -11.94 -0.85 -3.48
C TYR A 170 -11.62 -0.82 -4.97
N ILE A 171 -12.61 -0.71 -5.86
CA ILE A 171 -12.36 -0.51 -7.30
C ILE A 171 -11.60 0.79 -7.54
N LEU A 172 -12.09 1.90 -6.98
CA LEU A 172 -11.48 3.21 -7.16
C LEU A 172 -10.11 3.29 -6.49
N LEU A 173 -9.98 2.70 -5.30
CA LEU A 173 -8.71 2.65 -4.57
C LEU A 173 -7.69 1.80 -5.32
N LEU A 174 -8.06 0.62 -5.84
CA LEU A 174 -7.19 -0.24 -6.64
C LEU A 174 -6.62 0.53 -7.83
N LEU A 175 -7.48 1.19 -8.62
CA LEU A 175 -7.04 2.00 -9.75
C LEU A 175 -6.11 3.13 -9.28
N ALA A 176 -6.52 3.89 -8.26
CA ALA A 176 -5.75 5.04 -7.79
C ALA A 176 -4.37 4.63 -7.27
N VAL A 177 -4.30 3.66 -6.36
CA VAL A 177 -3.05 3.24 -5.71
C VAL A 177 -2.11 2.54 -6.68
N GLU A 178 -2.63 1.74 -7.61
CA GLU A 178 -1.79 0.98 -8.55
C GLU A 178 -1.13 1.91 -9.57
N PHE A 179 -1.89 2.85 -10.15
CA PHE A 179 -1.31 3.88 -11.00
C PHE A 179 -0.37 4.79 -10.21
N HIS A 180 -0.75 5.23 -9.01
CA HIS A 180 0.09 6.11 -8.21
C HIS A 180 1.43 5.46 -7.84
N GLY A 181 1.40 4.22 -7.37
CA GLY A 181 2.54 3.45 -6.87
C GLY A 181 3.50 3.07 -7.98
N THR A 182 3.03 2.42 -9.06
CA THR A 182 3.93 1.99 -10.15
C THR A 182 4.55 3.17 -10.89
N ILE A 183 3.77 4.22 -11.18
CA ILE A 183 4.30 5.44 -11.78
C ILE A 183 5.29 6.13 -10.81
N GLY A 184 4.97 6.15 -9.52
CA GLY A 184 5.82 6.72 -8.48
C GLY A 184 7.16 6.02 -8.37
N LEU A 185 7.17 4.69 -8.37
CA LEU A 185 8.39 3.90 -8.30
C LEU A 185 9.25 4.06 -9.56
N TYR A 186 8.63 4.07 -10.75
CA TYR A 186 9.33 4.44 -12.00
C TYR A 186 10.02 5.80 -11.87
N ARG A 187 9.28 6.81 -11.41
CA ARG A 187 9.82 8.16 -11.24
C ARG A 187 10.89 8.24 -10.16
N LEU A 188 10.75 7.45 -9.10
CA LEU A 188 11.71 7.38 -8.02
C LEU A 188 13.06 6.85 -8.52
N CYS A 189 13.03 5.76 -9.30
CA CYS A 189 14.23 5.17 -9.92
C CYS A 189 14.96 6.18 -10.83
N VAL A 190 14.24 6.89 -11.71
CA VAL A 190 14.86 7.88 -12.60
C VAL A 190 15.23 9.18 -11.89
N LYS A 191 14.57 9.55 -10.78
CA LYS A 191 14.91 10.75 -10.01
C LYS A 191 16.26 10.59 -9.31
N TRP A 192 16.52 9.41 -8.77
CA TRP A 192 17.75 9.10 -8.03
C TRP A 192 18.82 8.41 -8.88
N GLY A 193 18.51 8.08 -10.15
CA GLY A 193 19.46 7.47 -11.08
C GLY A 193 19.99 6.11 -10.62
N TRP A 194 19.25 5.38 -9.77
CA TRP A 194 19.75 4.15 -9.12
C TRP A 194 20.18 3.06 -10.11
N PHE A 195 19.65 3.08 -11.33
CA PHE A 195 19.89 2.07 -12.36
C PHE A 195 20.46 2.66 -13.66
N ASP A 196 20.92 3.91 -13.64
CA ASP A 196 21.32 4.64 -14.84
C ASP A 196 22.44 3.94 -15.63
N GLY A 197 23.43 3.39 -14.92
CA GLY A 197 24.54 2.65 -15.52
C GLY A 197 25.26 3.45 -16.60
N GLU A 198 25.82 2.75 -17.58
CA GLU A 198 26.52 3.39 -18.72
C GLU A 198 25.56 4.00 -19.75
N ASN A 199 24.30 3.53 -19.82
CA ASN A 199 23.31 4.01 -20.79
C ASN A 199 21.95 4.33 -20.13
N PRO A 200 21.82 5.52 -19.51
CA PRO A 200 20.60 5.91 -18.78
C PRO A 200 19.35 5.97 -19.68
N LYS A 201 19.52 6.25 -20.98
CA LYS A 201 18.40 6.27 -21.94
C LYS A 201 17.82 4.88 -22.16
N ALA A 202 18.69 3.87 -22.29
CA ALA A 202 18.27 2.48 -22.40
C ALA A 202 17.57 2.00 -21.12
N THR A 203 18.17 2.29 -19.95
CA THR A 203 17.56 1.99 -18.64
C THR A 203 16.18 2.64 -18.52
N ARG A 204 16.02 3.93 -18.82
CA ARG A 204 14.72 4.61 -18.74
C ARG A 204 13.67 3.94 -19.62
N LYS A 205 14.02 3.50 -20.83
CA LYS A 205 13.10 2.78 -21.73
C LYS A 205 12.67 1.43 -21.12
N ALA A 206 13.61 0.69 -20.52
CA ALA A 206 13.30 -0.57 -19.83
C ALA A 206 12.39 -0.33 -18.61
N LEU A 207 12.70 0.67 -17.78
CA LEU A 207 11.88 1.03 -16.62
C LEU A 207 10.46 1.44 -17.02
N LYS A 208 10.26 2.16 -18.13
CA LYS A 208 8.92 2.48 -18.65
C LYS A 208 8.13 1.23 -19.04
N LYS A 209 8.78 0.24 -19.66
CA LYS A 209 8.15 -1.05 -20.00
C LYS A 209 7.79 -1.84 -18.75
N LEU A 210 8.75 -2.01 -17.84
CA LEU A 210 8.55 -2.71 -16.57
C LEU A 210 7.41 -2.08 -15.76
N LYS A 211 7.38 -0.75 -15.66
CA LYS A 211 6.30 -0.01 -15.02
C LYS A 211 4.93 -0.41 -15.58
N TRP A 212 4.75 -0.46 -16.90
CA TRP A 212 3.47 -0.86 -17.49
C TRP A 212 3.15 -2.34 -17.31
N ALA A 213 4.14 -3.22 -17.40
CA ALA A 213 3.96 -4.65 -17.14
C ALA A 213 3.45 -4.88 -15.71
N LEU A 214 4.08 -4.21 -14.72
CA LEU A 214 3.67 -4.27 -13.32
C LEU A 214 2.27 -3.69 -13.10
N THR A 215 1.97 -2.52 -13.69
CA THR A 215 0.62 -1.92 -13.62
C THR A 215 -0.44 -2.90 -14.11
N VAL A 216 -0.24 -3.54 -15.28
CA VAL A 216 -1.21 -4.50 -15.82
C VAL A 216 -1.32 -5.74 -14.94
N PHE A 217 -0.18 -6.29 -14.50
CA PHE A 217 -0.14 -7.47 -13.64
C PHE A 217 -0.94 -7.27 -12.35
N PHE A 218 -0.65 -6.20 -11.59
CA PHE A 218 -1.32 -5.96 -10.31
C PHE A 218 -2.77 -5.50 -10.47
N LEU A 219 -3.15 -4.82 -11.56
CA LEU A 219 -4.56 -4.55 -11.85
C LEU A 219 -5.34 -5.85 -12.12
N VAL A 220 -4.80 -6.74 -12.96
CA VAL A 220 -5.44 -8.03 -13.25
C VAL A 220 -5.56 -8.86 -11.97
N LEU A 221 -4.48 -8.96 -11.20
CA LEU A 221 -4.46 -9.65 -9.91
C LEU A 221 -5.49 -9.06 -8.95
N GLY A 222 -5.49 -7.74 -8.78
CA GLY A 222 -6.37 -7.02 -7.86
C GLY A 222 -7.85 -7.14 -8.23
N PHE A 223 -8.20 -7.01 -9.51
CA PHE A 223 -9.58 -7.20 -9.95
C PHE A 223 -10.04 -8.65 -9.81
N ALA A 224 -9.16 -9.63 -10.09
CA ALA A 224 -9.47 -11.03 -9.86
C ALA A 224 -9.73 -11.30 -8.37
N SER A 225 -8.86 -10.81 -7.48
CA SER A 225 -9.04 -10.97 -6.02
C SER A 225 -10.30 -10.28 -5.53
N LEU A 226 -10.59 -9.06 -5.98
CA LEU A 226 -11.82 -8.35 -5.62
C LEU A 226 -13.07 -9.11 -6.09
N ALA A 227 -13.06 -9.64 -7.31
CA ALA A 227 -14.14 -10.47 -7.83
C ALA A 227 -14.34 -11.74 -6.99
N ALA A 228 -13.26 -12.37 -6.51
CA ALA A 228 -13.35 -13.50 -5.59
C ALA A 228 -14.02 -13.11 -4.27
N TYR A 229 -13.59 -12.00 -3.64
CA TYR A 229 -14.22 -11.52 -2.40
C TYR A 229 -15.70 -11.18 -2.60
N MET A 230 -16.06 -10.51 -3.71
CA MET A 230 -17.44 -10.19 -4.05
C MET A 230 -18.28 -11.46 -4.26
N LYS A 231 -17.75 -12.46 -4.96
CA LYS A 231 -18.43 -13.74 -5.19
C LYS A 231 -18.74 -14.46 -3.88
N ILE A 232 -17.72 -14.67 -3.04
CA ILE A 232 -17.88 -15.30 -1.72
C ILE A 232 -18.85 -14.49 -0.86
N GLY A 233 -18.76 -13.16 -0.87
CA GLY A 233 -19.66 -12.28 -0.11
C GLY A 233 -21.11 -12.38 -0.55
N TYR A 234 -21.35 -12.45 -1.85
CA TYR A 234 -22.68 -12.65 -2.44
C TYR A 234 -23.26 -14.03 -2.10
N GLU A 235 -22.48 -15.10 -2.28
CA GLU A 235 -22.88 -16.48 -2.00
C GLU A 235 -23.19 -16.67 -0.52
N ASN A 236 -22.32 -16.18 0.37
CA ASN A 236 -22.55 -16.21 1.82
C ASN A 236 -23.80 -15.43 2.22
N HIS A 237 -24.02 -14.25 1.63
CA HIS A 237 -25.24 -13.48 1.90
C HIS A 237 -26.50 -14.23 1.44
N LYS A 238 -26.48 -14.81 0.24
CA LYS A 238 -27.59 -15.57 -0.33
C LYS A 238 -27.93 -16.82 0.50
N ASN A 239 -26.91 -17.49 1.04
CA ASN A 239 -27.05 -18.73 1.78
C ASN A 239 -27.25 -18.53 3.29
N GLY A 240 -27.37 -17.28 3.77
CA GLY A 240 -27.52 -17.00 5.20
C GLY A 240 -26.28 -17.34 6.03
N VAL A 241 -25.09 -17.34 5.42
CA VAL A 241 -23.82 -17.57 6.12
C VAL A 241 -23.39 -16.28 6.81
N ASP A 242 -23.19 -16.37 8.13
CA ASP A 242 -22.81 -15.25 8.97
C ASP A 242 -21.32 -14.95 8.94
N ARG A 243 -20.95 -13.71 9.30
CA ARG A 243 -19.56 -13.31 9.50
C ARG A 243 -18.95 -14.09 10.67
N GLY A 244 -17.66 -14.44 10.63
CA GLY A 244 -17.02 -15.19 11.72
C GLY A 244 -17.34 -16.69 11.73
N SER A 245 -18.17 -17.17 10.79
CA SER A 245 -18.55 -18.59 10.71
C SER A 245 -17.51 -19.46 9.99
N TYR A 246 -16.44 -18.86 9.44
CA TYR A 246 -15.40 -19.61 8.75
C TYR A 246 -14.73 -20.58 9.73
N LYS A 247 -14.75 -21.87 9.38
CA LYS A 247 -14.01 -22.91 10.10
C LYS A 247 -12.98 -23.50 9.16
N PRO A 248 -11.67 -23.36 9.46
CA PRO A 248 -10.64 -23.95 8.63
C PRO A 248 -10.81 -25.47 8.57
N THR A 249 -10.65 -26.05 7.39
CA THR A 249 -10.83 -27.50 7.18
C THR A 249 -9.54 -28.28 7.46
N ALA A 250 -8.39 -27.61 7.49
CA ALA A 250 -7.11 -28.22 7.82
C ALA A 250 -6.95 -28.36 9.34
N GLN A 251 -6.96 -29.60 9.84
CA GLN A 251 -6.51 -29.90 11.20
C GLN A 251 -4.99 -29.71 11.30
N ILE A 252 -4.53 -29.00 12.32
CA ILE A 252 -3.12 -28.96 12.69
C ILE A 252 -2.70 -30.41 12.99
N MET A 253 -1.82 -30.99 12.18
CA MET A 253 -1.18 -32.26 12.52
C MET A 253 -0.28 -32.01 13.73
N ASN A 254 -0.82 -32.26 14.93
CA ASN A 254 -0.03 -32.34 16.14
C ASN A 254 0.88 -33.56 16.02
N TYR A 255 2.13 -33.35 15.61
CA TYR A 255 3.15 -34.36 15.76
C TYR A 255 3.50 -34.44 17.25
N GLU A 256 2.92 -35.42 17.94
CA GLU A 256 3.43 -35.83 19.25
C GLU A 256 4.86 -36.36 19.06
N LEU A 257 5.85 -35.53 19.36
CA LEU A 257 7.22 -36.00 19.53
C LEU A 257 7.22 -36.88 20.78
N LYS A 258 7.09 -38.20 20.60
CA LYS A 258 7.39 -39.18 21.65
C LYS A 258 8.86 -39.07 22.01
N THR A 259 9.20 -38.21 22.95
CA THR A 259 10.48 -38.29 23.65
C THR A 259 10.46 -39.61 24.43
N LYS A 260 11.18 -40.61 23.91
CA LYS A 260 11.55 -41.77 24.72
C LYS A 260 12.35 -41.24 25.90
N SER A 261 11.73 -41.24 27.08
CA SER A 261 12.44 -41.15 28.35
C SER A 261 13.52 -42.23 28.34
N VAL A 262 14.77 -41.82 28.18
CA VAL A 262 15.91 -42.71 28.42
C VAL A 262 15.97 -42.81 29.94
N GLY A 263 15.66 -44.02 30.43
CA GLY A 263 15.45 -44.30 31.85
C GLY A 263 16.59 -43.82 32.73
N GLY A 264 16.22 -43.47 33.96
CA GLY A 264 17.14 -43.09 35.01
C GLY A 264 18.25 -44.12 35.18
N ILE A 265 19.48 -43.62 35.25
CA ILE A 265 20.61 -44.39 35.75
C ILE A 265 20.57 -44.24 37.27
N ALA A 266 20.51 -45.38 37.95
CA ALA A 266 20.57 -45.53 39.39
C ALA A 266 21.91 -45.08 39.97
#